data_AF-G4ZFC5-F1
#
_entry.id   AF-G4ZFC5-F1
#
_cell.length_a   1.000
_cell.length_b   1.000
_cell.length_c   1.000
_cell.angle_alpha   90.00
_cell.angle_beta   90.00
_cell.angle_gamma   90.00
#
_symmetry.space_group_name_H-M   'P 1'
#
loop_
_entity.id
_entity.type
_entity.pdbx_description
1 polymer ?
#
loop_
_entity_poly.entity_id
_entity_poly.type
_entity_poly.pdbx_seq_one_letter_code
_entity_poly.pdbx_strand_id
1 'polypeptide(L)'
;MQDGSSSARELLRASATDADAVRQYLQSIDADELNGLLDGIAPRDAKRKAQKGAFVVQDDWLPLVHLLAQCEATRLRAASRIIQVLRRGSPSELESMQLLTEVTLGYARALDELQEQQRGSGNSRRDRRRRLLLDEIRVVLDIVFSFLTEVVEAAKPTKVLPQLLGLVPYFLGLMGEVGDEEAGAGVQEVKW
;
A
#
# COMPACT_ATOMS: atom_id res chain seq x y z
N MET A 1 -12.32 -9.41 23.58
CA MET A 1 -11.35 -9.45 22.46
C MET A 1 -12.07 -10.10 21.31
N GLN A 2 -12.64 -9.31 20.39
CA GLN A 2 -13.22 -9.83 19.16
C GLN A 2 -12.06 -10.23 18.24
N ASP A 3 -12.09 -11.45 17.72
CA ASP A 3 -11.06 -11.97 16.84
C ASP A 3 -11.06 -11.19 15.52
N GLY A 4 -10.01 -10.41 15.24
CA GLY A 4 -9.84 -9.67 13.97
C GLY A 4 -9.94 -10.56 12.71
N SER A 5 -9.77 -11.88 12.87
CA SER A 5 -9.97 -12.89 11.82
C SER A 5 -11.44 -13.05 11.39
N SER A 6 -12.42 -12.84 12.27
CA SER A 6 -13.86 -12.87 11.90
C SER A 6 -14.23 -11.66 11.07
N SER A 7 -13.75 -10.48 11.48
CA SER A 7 -13.99 -9.20 10.81
C SER A 7 -13.42 -9.17 9.39
N ALA A 8 -12.19 -9.64 9.19
CA ALA A 8 -11.57 -9.72 7.86
C ALA A 8 -12.37 -10.60 6.88
N ARG A 9 -12.84 -11.77 7.33
CA ARG A 9 -13.63 -12.69 6.49
C ARG A 9 -15.00 -12.14 6.15
N GLU A 10 -15.65 -11.48 7.10
CA GLU A 10 -16.94 -10.80 6.87
C GLU A 10 -16.78 -9.68 5.85
N LEU A 11 -15.72 -8.87 5.98
CA LEU A 11 -15.41 -7.80 5.02
C LEU A 11 -15.15 -8.34 3.62
N LEU A 12 -14.39 -9.44 3.49
CA LEU A 12 -14.12 -10.07 2.20
C LEU A 12 -15.37 -10.68 1.57
N ARG A 13 -16.20 -11.37 2.38
CA ARG A 13 -17.49 -11.86 1.91
C ARG A 13 -18.40 -10.71 1.45
N ALA A 14 -18.43 -9.60 2.21
CA ALA A 14 -19.18 -8.42 1.85
C ALA A 14 -18.67 -7.79 0.55
N SER A 15 -17.36 -7.80 0.31
CA SER A 15 -16.77 -7.22 -0.91
C SER A 15 -17.21 -7.96 -2.18
N ALA A 16 -17.49 -9.27 -2.08
CA ALA A 16 -18.01 -10.07 -3.18
C ALA A 16 -19.50 -9.80 -3.47
N THR A 17 -20.24 -9.26 -2.50
CA THR A 17 -21.69 -8.99 -2.62
C THR A 17 -22.00 -7.53 -2.90
N ASP A 18 -21.26 -6.61 -2.28
CA ASP A 18 -21.48 -5.16 -2.37
C ASP A 18 -20.14 -4.42 -2.18
N ALA A 19 -19.41 -4.26 -3.29
CA ALA A 19 -18.11 -3.60 -3.29
C ALA A 19 -18.20 -2.10 -2.95
N ASP A 20 -19.32 -1.45 -3.25
CA ASP A 20 -19.51 -0.02 -2.99
C ASP A 20 -19.78 0.24 -1.50
N ALA A 21 -20.59 -0.59 -0.85
CA ALA A 21 -20.79 -0.52 0.60
C ALA A 21 -19.47 -0.76 1.35
N VAL A 22 -18.67 -1.73 0.92
CA VAL A 22 -17.34 -1.97 1.50
C VAL A 22 -16.41 -0.79 1.30
N ARG A 23 -16.43 -0.16 0.11
CA ARG A 23 -15.63 1.05 -0.13
C ARG A 23 -16.04 2.20 0.80
N GLN A 24 -17.34 2.42 1.00
CA GLN A 24 -17.84 3.45 1.91
C GLN A 24 -17.48 3.16 3.37
N TYR A 25 -17.57 1.90 3.79
CA TYR A 25 -17.11 1.46 5.11
C TYR A 25 -15.61 1.76 5.29
N LEU A 26 -14.76 1.35 4.34
CA LEU A 26 -13.31 1.62 4.42
C LEU A 26 -12.95 3.11 4.41
N GLN A 27 -13.78 3.96 3.82
CA GLN A 27 -13.59 5.42 3.89
C GLN A 27 -13.88 6.01 5.27
N SER A 28 -14.68 5.31 6.09
CA SER A 28 -15.11 5.76 7.41
C SER A 28 -14.52 4.94 8.57
N ILE A 29 -13.72 3.91 8.25
CA ILE A 29 -13.08 3.04 9.23
C ILE A 29 -12.17 3.84 10.17
N ASP A 30 -12.26 3.54 11.46
CA ASP A 30 -11.38 4.16 12.45
C ASP A 30 -9.99 3.49 12.47
N ALA A 31 -9.06 4.11 13.21
CA ALA A 31 -7.69 3.63 13.26
C ALA A 31 -7.54 2.29 14.00
N ASP A 32 -8.36 2.03 15.02
CA ASP A 32 -8.26 0.84 15.87
C ASP A 32 -8.81 -0.38 15.14
N GLU A 33 -9.94 -0.23 14.46
CA GLU A 33 -10.55 -1.26 13.62
C GLU A 33 -9.66 -1.60 12.43
N LEU A 34 -9.10 -0.60 11.75
CA LEU A 34 -8.13 -0.82 10.68
C LEU A 34 -6.86 -1.51 11.19
N ASN A 35 -6.35 -1.14 12.36
CA ASN A 35 -5.22 -1.84 12.97
C ASN A 35 -5.58 -3.30 13.26
N GLY A 36 -6.79 -3.58 13.74
CA GLY A 36 -7.28 -4.94 13.96
C GLY A 36 -7.32 -5.78 12.66
N LEU A 37 -7.75 -5.20 11.54
CA LEU A 37 -7.69 -5.86 10.23
C LEU A 37 -6.24 -6.11 9.78
N LEU A 38 -5.36 -5.12 9.97
CA LEU A 38 -3.94 -5.19 9.60
C LEU A 38 -3.11 -6.10 10.52
N ASP A 39 -3.58 -6.40 11.73
CA ASP A 39 -2.91 -7.35 12.64
C ASP A 39 -3.00 -8.80 12.15
N GLY A 40 -3.92 -9.10 11.21
CA GLY A 40 -3.90 -10.34 10.43
C GLY A 40 -2.66 -10.45 9.52
N ILE A 41 -2.01 -9.34 9.22
CA ILE A 41 -0.76 -9.22 8.45
C ILE A 41 0.38 -8.96 9.45
N ALA A 42 0.61 -9.89 10.37
CA ALA A 42 1.67 -9.76 11.38
C ALA A 42 2.78 -10.82 11.19
N PRO A 43 4.05 -10.49 11.46
CA PRO A 43 5.10 -11.49 11.59
C PRO A 43 4.75 -12.44 12.73
N ARG A 44 4.83 -13.76 12.51
CA ARG A 44 4.55 -14.73 13.57
C ARG A 44 5.58 -14.56 14.69
N ASP A 45 5.12 -14.27 15.91
CA ASP A 45 5.98 -14.25 17.10
C ASP A 45 6.71 -15.59 17.25
N ALA A 46 8.05 -15.53 17.32
CA ALA A 46 8.94 -16.69 17.43
C ALA A 46 8.71 -17.57 18.68
N LYS A 47 7.78 -17.19 19.58
CA LYS A 47 7.45 -17.93 20.80
C LYS A 47 6.40 -19.04 20.63
N ARG A 48 5.67 -19.12 19.50
CA ARG A 48 4.73 -20.23 19.24
C ARG A 48 5.36 -21.32 18.37
N LYS A 49 6.06 -22.26 19.02
CA LYS A 49 6.51 -23.54 18.42
C LYS A 49 5.30 -24.37 17.98
N ALA A 50 4.96 -24.37 16.69
CA ALA A 50 4.30 -25.49 16.00
C ALA A 50 4.17 -25.25 14.49
N GLN A 51 4.55 -26.26 13.72
CA GLN A 51 4.41 -26.44 12.26
C GLN A 51 5.38 -25.68 11.34
N LYS A 52 6.13 -26.47 10.55
CA LYS A 52 7.01 -26.07 9.45
C LYS A 52 6.15 -25.44 8.35
N GLY A 53 6.16 -24.11 8.32
CA GLY A 53 5.52 -23.24 7.34
C GLY A 53 5.68 -21.84 7.91
N ALA A 54 6.62 -21.06 7.37
CA ALA A 54 6.79 -19.67 7.77
C ALA A 54 5.52 -18.92 7.35
N PHE A 55 5.01 -18.06 8.24
CA PHE A 55 3.69 -17.43 8.18
C PHE A 55 2.48 -18.34 8.46
N VAL A 56 1.62 -17.92 9.40
CA VAL A 56 0.19 -18.28 9.32
C VAL A 56 -0.41 -17.21 8.41
N VAL A 57 -0.16 -17.37 7.12
CA VAL A 57 -1.04 -16.83 6.09
C VAL A 57 -2.41 -17.44 6.42
N GLN A 58 -3.29 -16.70 7.10
CA GLN A 58 -4.71 -17.04 6.98
C GLN A 58 -5.01 -16.95 5.49
N ASP A 59 -5.65 -17.96 4.91
CA ASP A 59 -5.85 -18.09 3.44
C ASP A 59 -6.45 -16.82 2.78
N ASP A 60 -7.01 -15.92 3.58
CA ASP A 60 -7.74 -14.72 3.20
C ASP A 60 -6.92 -13.41 3.28
N TRP A 61 -5.64 -13.41 3.67
CA TRP A 61 -4.91 -12.12 3.88
C TRP A 61 -4.61 -11.36 2.59
N LEU A 62 -4.31 -12.04 1.49
CA LEU A 62 -3.94 -11.38 0.24
C LEU A 62 -5.13 -10.60 -0.36
N PRO A 63 -6.34 -11.19 -0.43
CA PRO A 63 -7.56 -10.43 -0.77
C PRO A 63 -7.81 -9.23 0.16
N LEU A 64 -7.52 -9.36 1.46
CA LEU A 64 -7.68 -8.25 2.40
C LEU A 64 -6.67 -7.13 2.12
N VAL A 65 -5.41 -7.49 1.91
CA VAL A 65 -4.36 -6.54 1.52
C VAL A 65 -4.73 -5.83 0.22
N HIS A 66 -5.19 -6.58 -0.78
CA HIS A 66 -5.65 -6.03 -2.05
C HIS A 66 -6.74 -4.98 -1.85
N LEU A 67 -7.76 -5.30 -1.04
CA LEU A 67 -8.85 -4.40 -0.72
C LEU A 67 -8.36 -3.12 -0.01
N LEU A 68 -7.50 -3.27 1.00
CA LEU A 68 -6.99 -2.16 1.81
C LEU A 68 -5.97 -1.29 1.07
N ALA A 69 -5.13 -1.87 0.22
CA ALA A 69 -4.15 -1.14 -0.58
C ALA A 69 -4.80 -0.30 -1.69
N GLN A 70 -5.99 -0.68 -2.14
CA GLN A 70 -6.71 0.03 -3.20
C GLN A 70 -7.65 1.13 -2.71
N CYS A 71 -7.93 1.20 -1.41
CA CYS A 71 -8.77 2.28 -0.88
C CYS A 71 -7.90 3.46 -0.41
N GLU A 72 -8.22 4.68 -0.88
CA GLU A 72 -7.53 5.93 -0.52
C GLU A 72 -7.36 6.11 0.99
N ALA A 73 -8.38 5.78 1.78
CA ALA A 73 -8.37 5.96 3.24
C ALA A 73 -7.42 5.00 3.98
N THR A 74 -7.12 3.83 3.41
CA THR A 74 -6.38 2.76 4.09
C THR A 74 -5.03 2.45 3.44
N ARG A 75 -4.83 2.85 2.18
CA ARG A 75 -3.66 2.49 1.35
C ARG A 75 -2.33 2.75 2.03
N LEU A 76 -2.10 3.97 2.54
CA LEU A 76 -0.82 4.30 3.19
C LEU A 76 -0.54 3.42 4.41
N ARG A 77 -1.54 3.16 5.25
CA ARG A 77 -1.38 2.30 6.43
C ARG A 77 -1.14 0.84 6.02
N ALA A 78 -1.85 0.35 5.02
CA ALA A 78 -1.64 -0.98 4.47
C ALA A 78 -0.20 -1.12 3.93
N ALA A 79 0.25 -0.20 3.07
CA ALA A 79 1.62 -0.19 2.54
C ALA A 79 2.67 -0.11 3.65
N SER A 80 2.47 0.76 4.63
CA SER A 80 3.35 0.89 5.80
C SER A 80 3.45 -0.41 6.59
N ARG A 81 2.31 -1.06 6.87
CA ARG A 81 2.27 -2.34 7.60
C ARG A 81 2.97 -3.44 6.82
N ILE A 82 2.74 -3.51 5.51
CA ILE A 82 3.39 -4.48 4.62
C ILE A 82 4.91 -4.32 4.69
N ILE A 83 5.44 -3.11 4.52
CA ILE A 83 6.90 -2.89 4.57
C ILE A 83 7.46 -3.23 5.95
N GLN A 84 6.75 -2.91 7.03
CA GLN A 84 7.14 -3.31 8.39
C GLN A 84 7.17 -4.83 8.59
N VAL A 85 6.23 -5.55 7.99
CA VAL A 85 6.18 -7.03 8.02
C VAL A 85 7.38 -7.62 7.29
N LEU A 86 7.72 -7.09 6.13
CA LEU A 86 8.92 -7.51 5.38
C LEU A 86 10.20 -7.21 6.18
N ARG A 87 10.19 -6.13 6.97
CA ARG A 87 11.32 -5.69 7.79
C ARG A 87 11.55 -6.54 9.03
N ARG A 88 10.49 -6.87 9.77
CA ARG A 88 10.59 -7.59 11.05
C ARG A 88 10.36 -9.09 10.92
N GLY A 89 9.72 -9.51 9.84
CA GLY A 89 9.42 -10.90 9.57
C GLY A 89 10.46 -11.59 8.71
N SER A 90 10.16 -12.85 8.39
CA SER A 90 10.90 -13.63 7.40
C SER A 90 9.91 -14.30 6.43
N PRO A 91 9.08 -13.51 5.70
CA PRO A 91 8.22 -14.07 4.68
C PRO A 91 9.06 -14.77 3.61
N SER A 92 8.45 -15.72 2.92
CA SER A 92 9.03 -16.30 1.71
C SER A 92 9.21 -15.23 0.63
N GLU A 93 10.08 -15.51 -0.34
CA GLU A 93 10.30 -14.61 -1.47
C GLU A 93 9.00 -14.35 -2.25
N LEU A 94 8.20 -15.40 -2.48
CA LEU A 94 6.91 -15.28 -3.16
C LEU A 94 5.94 -14.39 -2.41
N GLU A 95 5.76 -14.60 -1.10
CA GLU A 95 4.90 -13.74 -0.27
C GLU A 95 5.38 -12.30 -0.28
N SER A 96 6.70 -12.09 -0.22
CA SER A 96 7.29 -10.75 -0.29
C SER A 96 6.97 -10.06 -1.61
N MET A 97 7.07 -10.79 -2.72
CA MET A 97 6.70 -10.28 -4.03
C MET A 97 5.22 -9.94 -4.10
N GLN A 98 4.34 -10.85 -3.69
CA GLN A 98 2.88 -10.63 -3.71
C GLN A 98 2.48 -9.39 -2.91
N LEU A 99 3.00 -9.28 -1.67
CA LEU A 99 2.77 -8.13 -0.80
C LEU A 99 3.20 -6.81 -1.43
N LEU A 100 4.40 -6.77 -2.02
CA LEU A 100 4.92 -5.57 -2.66
C LEU A 100 4.20 -5.25 -3.96
N THR A 101 3.75 -6.26 -4.70
CA THR A 101 2.90 -6.07 -5.87
C THR A 101 1.59 -5.38 -5.49
N GLU A 102 0.92 -5.80 -4.42
CA GLU A 102 -0.32 -5.12 -3.98
C GLU A 102 -0.08 -3.65 -3.58
N VAL A 103 1.07 -3.34 -2.98
CA VAL A 103 1.47 -1.94 -2.75
C VAL A 103 1.57 -1.20 -4.08
N THR A 104 2.32 -1.72 -5.06
CA THR A 104 2.45 -1.06 -6.37
C THR A 104 1.10 -0.92 -7.09
N LEU A 105 0.23 -1.93 -7.06
CA LEU A 105 -1.09 -1.87 -7.70
C LEU A 105 -1.99 -0.81 -7.05
N GLY A 106 -1.96 -0.70 -5.71
CA GLY A 106 -2.73 0.31 -4.98
C GLY A 106 -2.35 1.74 -5.37
N TYR A 107 -1.06 2.00 -5.59
CA TYR A 107 -0.56 3.31 -6.01
C TYR A 107 -0.72 3.58 -7.52
N ALA A 108 -0.57 2.58 -8.37
CA ALA A 108 -0.87 2.69 -9.80
C ALA A 108 -2.35 3.04 -10.02
N ARG A 109 -3.26 2.34 -9.34
CA ARG A 109 -4.70 2.64 -9.39
C ARG A 109 -5.01 4.05 -8.91
N ALA A 110 -4.32 4.53 -7.87
CA ALA A 110 -4.52 5.89 -7.37
C ALA A 110 -4.14 6.96 -8.40
N LEU A 111 -3.11 6.69 -9.21
CA LEU A 111 -2.74 7.53 -10.34
C LEU A 111 -3.80 7.47 -11.45
N ASP A 112 -4.25 6.27 -11.84
CA ASP A 112 -5.29 6.09 -12.85
C ASP A 112 -6.57 6.87 -12.48
N GLU A 113 -7.04 6.74 -11.24
CA GLU A 113 -8.21 7.47 -10.73
C GLU A 113 -8.02 9.00 -10.74
N LEU A 114 -6.79 9.48 -10.58
CA LEU A 114 -6.45 10.89 -10.65
C LEU A 114 -6.45 11.40 -12.10
N GLN A 115 -5.98 10.58 -13.04
CA GLN A 115 -5.98 10.87 -14.47
C GLN A 115 -7.38 10.79 -15.08
N GLU A 116 -8.23 9.86 -14.66
CA GLU A 116 -9.63 9.78 -15.12
C GLU A 116 -10.45 11.01 -14.73
N GLN A 117 -10.18 11.58 -13.56
CA GLN A 117 -10.84 12.81 -13.08
C GLN A 117 -10.47 14.06 -13.90
N GLN A 118 -9.38 14.02 -14.67
CA GLN A 118 -8.96 15.07 -15.60
C GLN A 118 -10.00 15.32 -16.70
N ARG A 119 -10.83 14.32 -17.03
CA ARG A 119 -11.81 14.40 -18.11
C ARG A 119 -13.16 15.01 -17.71
N GLY A 120 -13.39 15.35 -16.42
CA GLY A 120 -14.75 15.72 -15.98
C GLY A 120 -14.97 16.57 -14.72
N SER A 121 -13.96 17.01 -13.95
CA SER A 121 -14.24 17.80 -12.71
C SER A 121 -13.15 18.83 -12.33
N GLY A 122 -13.56 19.88 -11.59
CA GLY A 122 -12.80 21.11 -11.34
C GLY A 122 -11.46 20.96 -10.61
N ASN A 123 -10.48 21.75 -11.06
CA ASN A 123 -9.06 21.70 -10.69
C ASN A 123 -8.78 21.59 -9.17
N SER A 124 -9.53 22.29 -8.32
CA SER A 124 -9.21 22.36 -6.88
C SER A 124 -9.27 21.01 -6.14
N ARG A 125 -10.25 20.14 -6.47
CA ARG A 125 -10.35 18.81 -5.84
C ARG A 125 -9.23 17.89 -6.31
N ARG A 126 -8.88 17.99 -7.61
CA ARG A 126 -7.77 17.25 -8.22
C ARG A 126 -6.44 17.64 -7.57
N ASP A 127 -6.16 18.93 -7.46
CA ASP A 127 -4.91 19.44 -6.88
C ASP A 127 -4.76 19.04 -5.40
N ARG A 128 -5.89 18.92 -4.68
CA ARG A 128 -5.88 18.38 -3.31
C ARG A 128 -5.52 16.89 -3.30
N ARG A 129 -6.19 16.04 -4.08
CA ARG A 129 -5.90 14.60 -4.15
C ARG A 129 -4.48 14.33 -4.64
N ARG A 130 -4.01 15.11 -5.61
CA ARG A 130 -2.64 15.08 -6.12
C ARG A 130 -1.60 15.31 -5.02
N ARG A 131 -1.77 16.37 -4.23
CA ARG A 131 -0.89 16.66 -3.09
C ARG A 131 -0.91 15.54 -2.05
N LEU A 132 -2.11 15.04 -1.72
CA LEU A 132 -2.25 13.92 -0.79
C LEU A 132 -1.52 12.67 -1.30
N LEU A 133 -1.66 12.32 -2.58
CA LEU A 133 -0.98 11.17 -3.16
C LEU A 133 0.55 11.34 -3.16
N LEU A 134 1.07 12.53 -3.49
CA LEU A 134 2.50 12.82 -3.39
C LEU A 134 3.01 12.70 -1.95
N ASP A 135 2.26 13.18 -0.97
CA ASP A 135 2.63 13.08 0.44
C ASP A 135 2.62 11.62 0.92
N GLU A 136 1.63 10.82 0.50
CA GLU A 136 1.63 9.38 0.76
C GLU A 136 2.86 8.67 0.17
N ILE A 137 3.20 8.95 -1.10
CA ILE A 137 4.36 8.34 -1.77
C ILE A 137 5.66 8.71 -1.05
N ARG A 138 5.81 9.98 -0.63
CA ARG A 138 6.96 10.43 0.16
C ARG A 138 7.10 9.64 1.46
N VAL A 139 6.00 9.46 2.20
CA VAL A 139 6.01 8.67 3.43
C VAL A 139 6.41 7.22 3.16
N VAL A 140 5.91 6.61 2.09
CA VAL A 140 6.32 5.25 1.72
C VAL A 140 7.81 5.17 1.40
N LEU A 141 8.35 6.12 0.63
CA LEU A 141 9.78 6.20 0.34
C LEU A 141 10.61 6.39 1.62
N ASP A 142 10.17 7.22 2.56
CA ASP A 142 10.85 7.41 3.85
C ASP A 142 10.92 6.10 4.64
N ILE A 143 9.83 5.31 4.64
CA ILE A 143 9.79 3.99 5.29
C ILE A 143 10.74 3.01 4.59
N VAL A 144 10.76 2.99 3.25
CA VAL A 144 11.66 2.15 2.46
C VAL A 144 13.11 2.53 2.72
N PHE A 145 13.47 3.82 2.68
CA PHE A 145 14.82 4.28 2.94
C PHE A 145 15.26 4.00 4.38
N SER A 146 14.38 4.20 5.37
CA SER A 146 14.66 3.81 6.76
C SER A 146 15.01 2.32 6.86
N PHE A 147 14.30 1.45 6.14
CA PHE A 147 14.62 0.02 6.11
C PHE A 147 15.96 -0.23 5.40
N LEU A 148 16.19 0.36 4.22
CA LEU A 148 17.45 0.18 3.49
C LEU A 148 18.67 0.64 4.30
N THR A 149 18.58 1.77 5.00
CA THR A 149 19.64 2.27 5.90
C THR A 149 20.00 1.23 6.96
N GLU A 150 19.00 0.61 7.61
CA GLU A 150 19.26 -0.42 8.62
C GLU A 150 19.92 -1.67 8.05
N VAL A 151 19.52 -2.09 6.84
CA VAL A 151 20.15 -3.24 6.16
C VAL A 151 21.63 -2.96 5.89
N VAL A 152 21.94 -1.72 5.46
CA VAL A 152 23.31 -1.26 5.20
C VAL A 152 24.11 -1.18 6.50
N GLU A 153 23.59 -0.53 7.53
CA GLU A 153 24.24 -0.36 8.84
C GLU A 153 24.47 -1.70 9.54
N ALA A 154 23.52 -2.62 9.45
CA ALA A 154 23.65 -3.94 10.05
C ALA A 154 24.60 -4.88 9.27
N ALA A 155 25.02 -4.49 8.05
CA ALA A 155 25.79 -5.31 7.12
C ALA A 155 25.21 -6.73 6.92
N LYS A 156 23.88 -6.86 7.01
CA LYS A 156 23.16 -8.14 6.94
C LYS A 156 22.18 -8.10 5.79
N PRO A 157 22.49 -8.73 4.64
CA PRO A 157 21.57 -8.75 3.51
C PRO A 157 20.30 -9.51 3.89
N THR A 158 19.15 -8.88 3.67
CA THR A 158 17.84 -9.51 3.79
C THR A 158 17.39 -10.08 2.45
N LYS A 159 16.64 -11.19 2.46
CA LYS A 159 16.12 -11.81 1.24
C LYS A 159 15.24 -10.88 0.40
N VAL A 160 14.61 -9.89 1.04
CA VAL A 160 13.67 -8.94 0.43
C VAL A 160 14.38 -7.70 -0.14
N LEU A 161 15.71 -7.60 0.01
CA LEU A 161 16.47 -6.43 -0.41
C LEU A 161 16.32 -6.11 -1.90
N PRO A 162 16.43 -7.09 -2.84
CA PRO A 162 16.22 -6.81 -4.26
C PRO A 162 14.84 -6.21 -4.55
N GLN A 163 13.80 -6.73 -3.91
CA GLN A 163 12.42 -6.27 -4.11
C GLN A 163 12.22 -4.85 -3.54
N LEU A 164 12.78 -4.54 -2.37
CA LEU A 164 12.73 -3.19 -1.79
C LEU A 164 13.46 -2.17 -2.65
N LEU A 165 14.63 -2.54 -3.19
CA LEU A 165 15.37 -1.69 -4.12
C LEU A 165 14.57 -1.43 -5.40
N GLY A 166 13.73 -2.37 -5.84
CA GLY A 166 12.82 -2.18 -6.97
C GLY A 166 11.68 -1.18 -6.71
N LEU A 167 11.25 -1.00 -5.46
CA LEU A 167 10.21 -0.02 -5.11
C LEU A 167 10.69 1.43 -5.25
N VAL A 168 11.97 1.69 -4.98
CA VAL A 168 12.54 3.05 -5.04
C VAL A 168 12.37 3.67 -6.42
N PRO A 169 12.89 3.09 -7.53
CA PRO A 169 12.70 3.68 -8.86
C PRO A 169 11.24 3.70 -9.29
N TYR A 170 10.42 2.72 -8.87
CA TYR A 170 8.98 2.72 -9.13
C TYR A 170 8.30 3.96 -8.54
N PHE A 171 8.49 4.22 -7.24
CA PHE A 171 7.86 5.35 -6.56
C PHE A 171 8.41 6.70 -7.00
N LEU A 172 9.70 6.79 -7.33
CA LEU A 172 10.27 8.00 -7.91
C LEU A 172 9.68 8.30 -9.29
N GLY A 173 9.50 7.28 -10.14
CA GLY A 173 8.81 7.43 -11.43
C GLY A 173 7.36 7.88 -11.23
N LEU A 174 6.64 7.25 -10.31
CA LEU A 174 5.26 7.61 -9.98
C LEU A 174 5.14 9.05 -9.46
N MET A 175 6.08 9.51 -8.62
CA MET A 175 6.14 10.92 -8.21
C MET A 175 6.32 11.86 -9.40
N GLY A 176 7.13 11.46 -10.38
CA GLY A 176 7.28 12.19 -11.64
C GLY A 176 5.96 12.30 -12.39
N GLU A 177 5.25 11.19 -12.59
CA GLU A 177 3.95 11.16 -13.28
C GLU A 177 2.87 11.97 -12.55
N VAL A 178 2.84 11.90 -11.21
CA VAL A 178 1.95 12.75 -10.40
C VAL A 178 2.43 14.21 -10.43
N GLY A 179 3.73 14.48 -10.60
CA GLY A 179 4.38 15.80 -10.54
C GLY A 179 4.39 16.59 -11.85
N ASP A 180 4.41 15.94 -13.01
CA ASP A 180 4.70 16.57 -14.31
C ASP A 180 3.53 17.35 -14.93
N GLU A 181 2.32 17.25 -14.39
CA GLU A 181 1.17 17.99 -14.93
C GLU A 181 1.25 19.52 -14.82
N GLU A 182 2.18 20.08 -14.04
CA GLU A 182 2.42 21.54 -14.04
C GLU A 182 3.21 22.01 -15.27
N ALA A 183 4.03 21.16 -15.88
CA ALA A 183 4.85 21.52 -17.04
C ALA A 183 4.05 21.54 -18.36
N GLY A 184 2.95 20.76 -18.45
CA GLY A 184 2.11 20.66 -19.64
C GLY A 184 1.12 21.83 -19.84
N ALA A 185 0.88 22.66 -18.82
CA ALA A 185 -0.04 23.79 -18.89
C ALA A 185 0.62 25.14 -19.29
N GLY A 186 1.96 25.17 -19.41
CA GLY A 186 2.74 26.39 -19.62
C GLY A 186 3.22 26.64 -21.05
N VAL A 187 3.05 25.70 -21.99
CA VAL A 187 3.46 25.90 -23.39
C VAL A 187 2.27 26.41 -24.19
N GLN A 188 1.98 27.71 -24.08
CA GLN A 188 1.26 28.39 -25.16
C GLN A 188 2.19 28.37 -26.38
N GLU A 189 1.79 27.65 -27.43
CA GLU A 189 2.33 27.81 -28.77
C GLU A 189 2.23 29.30 -29.14
N VAL A 190 3.36 30.00 -29.10
CA VAL A 190 3.51 31.27 -29.79
C VAL A 190 3.53 30.94 -31.28
N LYS A 191 2.36 31.00 -31.91
CA LYS A 191 2.26 31.06 -33.37
C LYS A 191 2.92 32.36 -33.82
N TRP A 192 4.04 32.24 -34.52
CA TRP A 192 4.58 33.28 -35.38
C TRP A 192 3.78 33.36 -36.67
#